data_AF-A0A348D9P4-F1
#
_entry.id   AF-A0A348D9P4-F1
#
_cell.length_a   1.000
_cell.length_b   1.000
_cell.length_c   1.000
_cell.angle_alpha   90.00
_cell.angle_beta   90.00
_cell.angle_gamma   90.00
#
_symmetry.space_group_name_H-M   'P 1'
#
loop_
_entity.id
_entity.type
_entity.pdbx_description
1 polymer ?
#
loop_
_entity_poly.entity_id
_entity_poly.type
_entity_poly.pdbx_seq_one_letter_code
_entity_poly.pdbx_strand_id
1 'polypeptide(L)'
;MNYGSVCSGIEAASVAWEPLGWKPAWFAEIEKFPSAVLATHWPTVANFGDMTLLAHKVEMNEIEAPDLIVGGTPCQSYSIGGKRKGLSDQRGLLTLKFVELADAIDDKRRASGNKEAIIVWENVTGAFSSKDNAFGHFLAGLAGEIEAFQPGPRPAVGSSSKFWRWDKKTGKHIPFWSKRGVVIGRQRRVAWRTFDAQYFGVAQRRPRILLIASARSDIDPSQILFESDRVRRVNPPSKQTPVPVCLTARGAGSLDDRETYIVTPERRIRRLMPVENERQMGFPDNHTRIAWRGKDASECPDGPRYKAIGNSMAVPVMRWIGERIAAAIPKEEPAPRTWQRPFLKWAGGKFSLLSELDRHIPAGNRLIEPFVGGGSVFLNSDKHERFLLADVNPDLINLYTMLDVDHIRVLSFAQELFKRAANEDAYMELREEFNSQRLSAPERAAAFLYLNRHCFNGLMRYNRSNQFNVGYGSYAAPHFPTEEVKAFKSRSHKCVFMTAGYRQTLSLAGDGDVVYCDPPYEPLPGTDGFTSYSGAGFSWADQVALAECCVAAHQRGAKVVISNSSAPKVIEFYEQHGLKIHHVSARRAMSSKPGTRSAASDIIATLGV
;
A
#
# COMPACT_ATOMS: atom_id res chain seq x y z
N MET A 1 0.31 -4.08 -8.44
CA MET A 1 -0.56 -4.40 -9.59
C MET A 1 0.27 -4.43 -10.83
N ASN A 2 0.00 -5.40 -11.70
CA ASN A 2 0.53 -5.44 -13.05
C ASN A 2 -0.51 -4.89 -14.02
N TYR A 3 -0.10 -4.16 -15.06
CA TYR A 3 -1.01 -3.67 -16.08
C TYR A 3 -0.51 -3.93 -17.51
N GLY A 4 -1.45 -4.20 -18.42
CA GLY A 4 -1.21 -4.18 -19.86
C GLY A 4 -1.54 -2.81 -20.42
N SER A 5 -0.70 -2.27 -21.30
CA SER A 5 -0.96 -1.00 -21.98
C SER A 5 -1.07 -1.22 -23.48
N VAL A 6 -2.15 -0.73 -24.09
CA VAL A 6 -2.42 -0.81 -25.53
C VAL A 6 -2.57 0.57 -26.15
N CYS A 7 -2.11 0.73 -27.40
CA CYS A 7 -1.90 2.05 -27.97
C CYS A 7 -1.04 2.91 -27.02
N SER A 8 0.03 2.31 -26.51
CA SER A 8 0.82 2.80 -25.37
C SER A 8 1.43 4.18 -25.59
N GLY A 9 1.69 4.57 -26.85
CA GLY A 9 2.35 5.81 -27.20
C GLY A 9 3.73 5.89 -26.53
N ILE A 10 4.00 7.01 -25.87
CA ILE A 10 5.22 7.22 -25.07
C ILE A 10 5.01 6.90 -23.58
N GLU A 11 3.92 6.17 -23.28
CA GLU A 11 3.66 5.48 -22.03
C GLU A 11 3.55 6.39 -20.80
N ALA A 12 2.56 7.29 -20.85
CA ALA A 12 2.21 8.15 -19.72
C ALA A 12 1.77 7.36 -18.47
N ALA A 13 1.17 6.18 -18.66
CA ALA A 13 0.66 5.36 -17.56
C ALA A 13 1.82 4.81 -16.71
N SER A 14 2.89 4.31 -17.32
CA SER A 14 4.06 3.83 -16.56
C SER A 14 4.77 4.94 -15.82
N VAL A 15 4.99 6.11 -16.44
CA VAL A 15 5.53 7.28 -15.74
C VAL A 15 4.67 7.66 -14.53
N ALA A 16 3.35 7.51 -14.63
CA ALA A 16 2.42 7.84 -13.55
C ALA A 16 2.33 6.76 -12.44
N TRP A 17 2.42 5.48 -12.80
CA TRP A 17 2.05 4.37 -11.92
C TRP A 17 3.22 3.60 -11.33
N GLU A 18 4.42 3.68 -11.89
CA GLU A 18 5.61 3.11 -11.25
C GLU A 18 5.85 3.64 -9.82
N PRO A 19 5.65 4.95 -9.52
CA PRO A 19 5.75 5.42 -8.14
C PRO A 19 4.59 4.96 -7.24
N LEU A 20 3.57 4.28 -7.78
CA LEU A 20 2.55 3.53 -7.00
C LEU A 20 2.99 2.08 -6.71
N GLY A 21 4.18 1.67 -7.18
CA GLY A 21 4.65 0.29 -7.13
C GLY A 21 3.99 -0.63 -8.16
N TRP A 22 3.35 -0.07 -9.19
CA TRP A 22 2.73 -0.83 -10.26
C TRP A 22 3.72 -1.05 -11.39
N LYS A 23 3.55 -2.15 -12.14
CA LYS A 23 4.50 -2.54 -13.19
C LYS A 23 3.77 -2.83 -14.50
N PRO A 24 4.30 -2.39 -15.65
CA PRO A 24 3.77 -2.82 -16.94
C PRO A 24 4.14 -4.30 -17.16
N ALA A 25 3.13 -5.13 -17.39
CA ALA A 25 3.32 -6.52 -17.80
C ALA A 25 3.80 -6.57 -19.26
N TRP A 26 3.21 -5.74 -20.11
CA TRP A 26 3.51 -5.64 -21.53
C TRP A 26 2.94 -4.36 -22.14
N PHE A 27 3.46 -4.02 -23.32
CA PHE A 27 2.99 -2.92 -24.17
C PHE A 27 2.46 -3.42 -25.51
N ALA A 28 1.66 -2.58 -26.17
CA ALA A 28 1.29 -2.74 -27.57
C ALA A 28 1.25 -1.39 -28.28
N GLU A 29 2.34 -1.11 -29.00
CA GLU A 29 2.52 0.10 -29.79
C GLU A 29 3.16 -0.21 -31.13
N ILE A 30 2.50 0.26 -32.20
CA ILE A 30 2.85 0.01 -33.61
C ILE A 30 3.64 1.16 -34.23
N GLU A 31 3.50 2.39 -33.72
CA GLU A 31 4.19 3.56 -34.22
C GLU A 31 5.68 3.47 -33.86
N LYS A 32 6.52 3.38 -34.90
CA LYS A 32 7.95 3.09 -34.74
C LYS A 32 8.69 4.00 -33.74
N PHE A 33 8.36 5.30 -33.69
CA PHE A 33 9.03 6.24 -32.79
C PHE A 33 8.60 6.03 -31.32
N PRO A 34 7.29 6.07 -30.98
CA PRO A 34 6.79 5.58 -29.70
C PRO A 34 7.37 4.23 -29.27
N SER A 35 7.36 3.20 -30.13
CA SER A 35 7.94 1.88 -29.80
C SER A 35 9.42 1.96 -29.40
N ALA A 36 10.21 2.84 -30.03
CA ALA A 36 11.61 3.06 -29.67
C ALA A 36 11.77 3.82 -28.34
N VAL A 37 10.84 4.72 -28.00
CA VAL A 37 10.77 5.36 -26.67
C VAL A 37 10.52 4.29 -25.61
N LEU A 38 9.58 3.36 -25.85
CA LEU A 38 9.32 2.24 -24.95
C LEU A 38 10.56 1.38 -24.73
N ALA A 39 11.24 0.98 -25.81
CA ALA A 39 12.46 0.18 -25.73
C ALA A 39 13.62 0.88 -25.01
N THR A 40 13.65 2.21 -25.01
CA THR A 40 14.69 2.99 -24.33
C THR A 40 14.46 3.03 -22.81
N HIS A 41 13.22 3.27 -22.37
CA HIS A 41 12.90 3.43 -20.95
C HIS A 41 12.56 2.11 -20.24
N TRP A 42 12.00 1.16 -20.97
CA TRP A 42 11.55 -0.15 -20.46
C TRP A 42 12.10 -1.30 -21.30
N PRO A 43 13.43 -1.49 -21.37
CA PRO A 43 14.07 -2.47 -22.24
C PRO A 43 13.68 -3.92 -21.91
N THR A 44 13.21 -4.19 -20.69
CA THR A 44 12.82 -5.53 -20.23
C THR A 44 11.33 -5.83 -20.43
N VAL A 45 10.53 -4.86 -20.88
CA VAL A 45 9.08 -5.01 -21.05
C VAL A 45 8.79 -5.26 -22.52
N ALA A 46 8.13 -6.37 -22.83
CA ALA A 46 7.82 -6.74 -24.20
C ALA A 46 6.80 -5.77 -24.83
N ASN A 47 7.10 -5.26 -26.02
CA ASN A 47 6.12 -4.58 -26.87
C ASN A 47 5.63 -5.55 -27.95
N PHE A 48 4.37 -5.96 -27.85
CA PHE A 48 3.74 -6.91 -28.77
C PHE A 48 3.16 -6.27 -30.04
N GLY A 49 3.27 -4.95 -30.19
CA GLY A 49 2.88 -4.24 -31.41
C GLY A 49 1.37 -4.18 -31.61
N ASP A 50 0.86 -4.93 -32.59
CA ASP A 50 -0.56 -4.86 -33.00
C ASP A 50 -1.49 -5.41 -31.92
N MET A 51 -2.23 -4.51 -31.26
CA MET A 51 -3.13 -4.89 -30.18
C MET A 51 -4.26 -5.84 -30.61
N THR A 52 -4.57 -5.91 -31.92
CA THR A 52 -5.66 -6.76 -32.43
C THR A 52 -5.37 -8.26 -32.31
N LEU A 53 -4.10 -8.61 -32.06
CA LEU A 53 -3.64 -9.99 -31.88
C LEU A 53 -3.62 -10.42 -30.41
N LEU A 54 -3.72 -9.47 -29.46
CA LEU A 54 -3.44 -9.75 -28.06
C LEU A 54 -4.51 -10.61 -27.39
N ALA A 55 -5.78 -10.48 -27.75
CA ALA A 55 -6.85 -11.29 -27.16
C ALA A 55 -6.54 -12.78 -27.32
N HIS A 56 -6.19 -13.18 -28.55
CA HIS A 56 -5.77 -14.54 -28.86
C HIS A 56 -4.49 -14.95 -28.11
N LYS A 57 -3.51 -14.05 -27.98
CA LYS A 57 -2.28 -14.34 -27.22
C LYS A 57 -2.54 -14.57 -25.72
N VAL A 58 -3.49 -13.84 -25.12
CA VAL A 58 -3.93 -14.06 -23.73
C VAL A 58 -4.63 -15.42 -23.61
N GLU A 59 -5.54 -15.73 -24.52
CA GLU A 59 -6.26 -17.03 -24.55
C GLU A 59 -5.28 -18.21 -24.63
N MET A 60 -4.25 -18.08 -25.46
CA MET A 60 -3.21 -19.09 -25.67
C MET A 60 -2.12 -19.12 -24.59
N ASN A 61 -2.20 -18.25 -23.56
CA ASN A 61 -1.18 -18.09 -22.52
C ASN A 61 0.21 -17.68 -23.03
N GLU A 62 0.27 -17.04 -24.19
CA GLU A 62 1.52 -16.48 -24.71
C GLU A 62 1.89 -15.17 -23.99
N ILE A 63 0.88 -14.45 -23.47
CA ILE A 63 1.07 -13.22 -22.69
C ILE A 63 0.23 -13.28 -21.41
N GLU A 64 0.73 -12.68 -20.34
CA GLU A 64 0.05 -12.62 -19.04
C GLU A 64 -1.27 -11.83 -19.11
N ALA A 65 -2.28 -12.26 -18.35
CA ALA A 65 -3.53 -11.54 -18.14
C ALA A 65 -3.40 -10.58 -16.93
N PRO A 66 -3.19 -9.26 -17.15
CA PRO A 66 -2.81 -8.32 -16.10
C PRO A 66 -3.97 -7.94 -15.16
N ASP A 67 -3.67 -7.33 -14.01
CA ASP A 67 -4.69 -6.84 -13.06
C ASP A 67 -5.49 -5.65 -13.60
N LEU A 68 -4.90 -4.93 -14.55
CA LEU A 68 -5.46 -3.74 -15.16
C LEU A 68 -5.07 -3.66 -16.63
N ILE A 69 -5.98 -3.17 -17.47
CA ILE A 69 -5.66 -2.80 -18.85
C ILE A 69 -5.91 -1.30 -19.05
N VAL A 70 -4.98 -0.62 -19.71
CA VAL A 70 -5.08 0.79 -20.04
C VAL A 70 -4.88 1.02 -21.53
N GLY A 71 -5.62 1.95 -22.12
CA GLY A 71 -5.35 2.39 -23.48
C GLY A 71 -6.23 3.53 -23.98
N GLY A 72 -5.79 4.14 -25.08
CA GLY A 72 -6.54 5.18 -25.78
C GLY A 72 -6.67 4.85 -27.26
N THR A 73 -7.62 3.97 -27.59
CA THR A 73 -7.81 3.51 -28.96
C THR A 73 -8.25 4.67 -29.88
N PRO A 74 -7.74 4.76 -31.13
CA PRO A 74 -8.19 5.77 -32.06
C PRO A 74 -9.67 5.54 -32.41
N CYS A 75 -10.54 6.45 -31.96
CA CYS A 75 -11.99 6.30 -32.11
C CYS A 75 -12.47 6.85 -33.47
N GLN A 76 -12.65 5.99 -34.50
CA GLN A 76 -13.49 6.29 -35.66
C GLN A 76 -14.32 5.07 -36.10
N SER A 77 -15.59 5.37 -36.38
CA SER A 77 -16.73 4.58 -36.85
C SER A 77 -16.96 3.11 -36.45
N TYR A 78 -18.18 2.80 -35.99
CA TYR A 78 -18.64 1.48 -35.55
C TYR A 78 -19.74 0.93 -36.48
N SER A 79 -19.67 -0.37 -36.79
CA SER A 79 -20.83 -1.12 -37.28
C SER A 79 -20.80 -2.53 -36.66
N ILE A 80 -21.67 -2.78 -35.68
CA ILE A 80 -21.85 -4.13 -35.07
C ILE A 80 -22.87 -4.97 -35.86
N GLY A 81 -23.69 -4.35 -36.72
CA GLY A 81 -24.76 -5.04 -37.47
C GLY A 81 -24.35 -5.75 -38.76
N GLY A 82 -23.06 -5.82 -39.08
CA GLY A 82 -22.58 -6.17 -40.41
C GLY A 82 -21.71 -7.42 -40.47
N LYS A 83 -22.17 -8.59 -39.99
CA LYS A 83 -21.47 -9.86 -40.31
C LYS A 83 -21.46 -10.19 -41.82
N ARG A 84 -22.13 -9.40 -42.68
CA ARG A 84 -21.97 -9.42 -44.14
C ARG A 84 -22.17 -8.01 -44.70
N LYS A 85 -21.13 -7.47 -45.38
CA LYS A 85 -21.04 -6.17 -46.07
C LYS A 85 -20.81 -4.93 -45.18
N GLY A 86 -19.53 -4.56 -45.03
CA GLY A 86 -19.12 -3.27 -44.46
C GLY A 86 -17.63 -3.14 -44.09
N LEU A 87 -16.71 -3.80 -44.81
CA LEU A 87 -15.25 -3.70 -44.63
C LEU A 87 -14.68 -2.46 -45.34
N SER A 88 -15.06 -1.26 -44.90
CA SER A 88 -14.48 -0.03 -45.50
C SER A 88 -13.83 0.94 -44.51
N ASP A 89 -13.76 0.63 -43.21
CA ASP A 89 -12.92 1.41 -42.28
C ASP A 89 -12.18 0.51 -41.28
N GLN A 90 -10.85 0.41 -41.43
CA GLN A 90 -9.96 -0.41 -40.60
C GLN A 90 -9.88 0.08 -39.14
N ARG A 91 -10.33 1.30 -38.82
CA ARG A 91 -10.14 1.93 -37.49
C ARG A 91 -11.25 1.62 -36.48
N GLY A 92 -12.45 1.27 -36.94
CA GLY A 92 -13.58 0.83 -36.09
C GLY A 92 -13.34 -0.49 -35.37
N LEU A 93 -12.53 -1.36 -35.99
CA LEU A 93 -12.12 -2.66 -35.45
C LEU A 93 -11.35 -2.55 -34.14
N LEU A 94 -10.61 -1.46 -33.93
CA LEU A 94 -9.69 -1.34 -32.79
C LEU A 94 -10.42 -1.24 -31.45
N THR A 95 -11.59 -0.60 -31.42
CA THR A 95 -12.37 -0.48 -30.18
C THR A 95 -13.10 -1.78 -29.85
N LEU A 96 -13.55 -2.53 -30.86
CA LEU A 96 -14.03 -3.90 -30.67
C LEU A 96 -12.92 -4.82 -30.16
N LYS A 97 -11.72 -4.74 -30.75
CA LYS A 97 -10.56 -5.53 -30.33
C LYS A 97 -10.12 -5.22 -28.90
N PHE A 98 -10.30 -3.98 -28.44
CA PHE A 98 -10.09 -3.62 -27.05
C PHE A 98 -11.09 -4.32 -26.12
N VAL A 99 -12.37 -4.40 -26.51
CA VAL A 99 -13.39 -5.15 -25.74
C VAL A 99 -13.06 -6.64 -25.74
N GLU A 100 -12.75 -7.23 -26.90
CA GLU A 100 -12.36 -8.64 -27.01
C GLU A 100 -11.14 -8.97 -26.13
N LEU A 101 -10.14 -8.09 -26.09
CA LEU A 101 -8.99 -8.24 -25.22
C LEU A 101 -9.35 -8.16 -23.73
N ALA A 102 -10.22 -7.23 -23.35
CA ALA A 102 -10.70 -7.13 -21.97
C ALA A 102 -11.48 -8.39 -21.55
N ASP A 103 -12.30 -8.95 -22.45
CA ASP A 103 -13.03 -10.20 -22.22
C ASP A 103 -12.07 -11.38 -22.05
N ALA A 104 -11.10 -11.53 -22.95
CA ALA A 104 -10.09 -12.58 -22.87
C ALA A 104 -9.27 -12.51 -21.56
N ILE A 105 -8.90 -11.31 -21.11
CA ILE A 105 -8.20 -11.10 -19.84
C ILE A 105 -9.08 -11.52 -18.66
N ASP A 106 -10.33 -11.07 -18.61
CA ASP A 106 -11.25 -11.40 -17.52
C ASP A 106 -11.51 -12.90 -17.43
N ASP A 107 -11.74 -13.56 -18.57
CA ASP A 107 -11.96 -15.00 -18.63
C ASP A 107 -10.72 -15.77 -18.17
N LYS A 108 -9.53 -15.36 -18.60
CA LYS A 108 -8.27 -15.99 -18.20
C LYS A 108 -8.00 -15.83 -16.70
N ARG A 109 -8.28 -14.66 -16.14
CA ARG A 109 -8.12 -14.38 -14.71
C ARG A 109 -9.10 -15.18 -13.87
N ARG A 110 -10.38 -15.22 -14.27
CA ARG A 110 -11.41 -16.02 -13.61
C ARG A 110 -11.06 -17.51 -13.63
N ALA A 111 -10.60 -18.03 -14.76
CA ALA A 111 -10.14 -19.42 -14.89
C ALA A 111 -8.94 -19.74 -13.96
N SER A 112 -8.17 -18.73 -13.59
CA SER A 112 -7.01 -18.85 -12.69
C SER A 112 -7.34 -18.54 -11.22
N GLY A 113 -8.63 -18.34 -10.88
CA GLY A 113 -9.06 -17.95 -9.54
C GLY A 113 -8.71 -16.50 -9.14
N ASN A 114 -8.24 -15.69 -10.08
CA ASN A 114 -7.91 -14.29 -9.87
C ASN A 114 -9.15 -13.41 -10.13
N LYS A 115 -9.23 -12.27 -9.45
CA LYS A 115 -10.25 -11.25 -9.70
C LYS A 115 -10.07 -10.64 -11.09
N GLU A 116 -11.16 -10.33 -11.79
CA GLU A 116 -11.16 -9.70 -13.11
C GLU A 116 -10.36 -8.40 -13.18
N ALA A 117 -9.99 -7.99 -14.39
CA ALA A 117 -9.18 -6.81 -14.60
C ALA A 117 -9.99 -5.52 -14.45
N ILE A 118 -9.31 -4.46 -14.02
CA ILE A 118 -9.84 -3.10 -14.08
C ILE A 118 -9.48 -2.52 -15.45
N ILE A 119 -10.45 -1.92 -16.13
CA ILE A 119 -10.27 -1.35 -17.46
C ILE A 119 -10.23 0.17 -17.35
N VAL A 120 -9.16 0.77 -17.86
CA VAL A 120 -8.99 2.22 -17.95
C VAL A 120 -8.92 2.63 -19.41
N TRP A 121 -9.81 3.53 -19.83
CA TRP A 121 -9.81 4.04 -21.19
C TRP A 121 -9.80 5.56 -21.20
N GLU A 122 -8.82 6.13 -21.90
CA GLU A 122 -8.67 7.57 -22.09
C GLU A 122 -8.90 7.92 -23.56
N ASN A 123 -9.69 8.96 -23.86
CA ASN A 123 -9.88 9.38 -25.24
C ASN A 123 -10.33 10.83 -25.42
N VAL A 124 -10.34 11.30 -26.66
CA VAL A 124 -10.83 12.63 -27.05
C VAL A 124 -12.35 12.75 -26.90
N THR A 125 -12.82 13.93 -26.49
CA THR A 125 -14.26 14.21 -26.31
C THR A 125 -15.09 14.12 -27.60
N GLY A 126 -14.44 14.09 -28.76
CA GLY A 126 -15.12 13.88 -30.04
C GLY A 126 -15.91 12.57 -30.10
N ALA A 127 -15.49 11.55 -29.35
CA ALA A 127 -16.16 10.25 -29.29
C ALA A 127 -17.64 10.35 -28.86
N PHE A 128 -18.00 11.33 -28.02
CA PHE A 128 -19.39 11.57 -27.58
C PHE A 128 -20.35 11.98 -28.70
N SER A 129 -19.84 12.35 -29.88
CA SER A 129 -20.63 12.92 -30.97
C SER A 129 -20.41 12.23 -32.32
N SER A 130 -19.92 10.99 -32.31
CA SER A 130 -19.75 10.21 -33.53
C SER A 130 -21.10 9.97 -34.22
N LYS A 131 -21.14 10.13 -35.54
CA LYS A 131 -22.38 10.04 -36.34
C LYS A 131 -23.08 8.69 -36.26
N ASP A 132 -22.34 7.65 -35.94
CA ASP A 132 -22.75 6.26 -35.88
C ASP A 132 -22.81 5.69 -34.46
N ASN A 133 -22.84 6.57 -33.45
CA ASN A 133 -22.94 6.17 -32.05
C ASN A 133 -21.81 5.23 -31.57
N ALA A 134 -20.59 5.40 -32.10
CA ALA A 134 -19.43 4.59 -31.71
C ALA A 134 -19.23 4.47 -30.19
N PHE A 135 -19.44 5.55 -29.43
CA PHE A 135 -19.34 5.50 -27.97
C PHE A 135 -20.43 4.62 -27.33
N GLY A 136 -21.66 4.66 -27.83
CA GLY A 136 -22.74 3.78 -27.36
C GLY A 136 -22.49 2.30 -27.66
N HIS A 137 -21.88 2.00 -28.81
CA HIS A 137 -21.43 0.66 -29.15
C HIS A 137 -20.28 0.17 -28.26
N PHE A 138 -19.32 1.05 -27.96
CA PHE A 138 -18.22 0.72 -27.06
C PHE A 138 -18.70 0.46 -25.62
N LEU A 139 -19.60 1.30 -25.11
CA LEU A 139 -20.24 1.09 -23.81
C LEU A 139 -21.00 -0.25 -23.77
N ALA A 140 -21.74 -0.59 -24.83
CA ALA A 140 -22.47 -1.85 -24.92
C ALA A 140 -21.51 -3.05 -24.89
N GLY A 141 -20.44 -3.02 -25.70
CA GLY A 141 -19.43 -4.07 -25.72
C GLY A 141 -18.80 -4.30 -24.35
N LEU A 142 -18.31 -3.24 -23.69
CA LEU A 142 -17.72 -3.37 -22.35
C LEU A 142 -18.71 -3.89 -21.31
N ALA A 143 -19.96 -3.46 -21.38
CA ALA A 143 -21.01 -3.81 -20.45
C ALA A 143 -21.59 -5.22 -20.70
N GLY A 144 -21.26 -5.87 -21.83
CA GLY A 144 -21.77 -7.18 -22.22
C GLY A 144 -23.14 -7.17 -22.87
N GLU A 145 -23.51 -6.06 -23.51
CA GLU A 145 -24.78 -5.89 -24.23
C GLU A 145 -24.59 -6.00 -25.75
N ILE A 146 -25.59 -6.55 -26.43
CA ILE A 146 -25.57 -6.80 -27.88
C ILE A 146 -25.99 -5.55 -28.66
N GLU A 147 -26.88 -4.73 -28.07
CA GLU A 147 -27.38 -3.50 -28.67
C GLU A 147 -26.65 -2.28 -28.13
N ALA A 148 -26.36 -1.32 -29.02
CA ALA A 148 -25.73 -0.08 -28.62
C ALA A 148 -26.63 0.71 -27.67
N PHE A 149 -26.06 1.17 -26.56
CA PHE A 149 -26.76 2.12 -25.70
C PHE A 149 -27.04 3.42 -26.46
N GLN A 150 -28.13 4.08 -26.09
CA GLN A 150 -28.51 5.38 -26.61
C GLN A 150 -28.28 6.46 -25.53
N PRO A 151 -27.85 7.68 -25.89
CA PRO A 151 -27.60 8.75 -24.91
C PRO A 151 -28.88 9.24 -24.20
N GLY A 152 -30.06 8.90 -24.74
CA GLY A 152 -31.37 9.14 -24.14
C GLY A 152 -32.49 9.07 -25.17
N PRO A 153 -33.73 9.49 -24.83
CA PRO A 153 -34.87 9.41 -25.74
C PRO A 153 -34.65 10.19 -27.03
N ARG A 154 -34.99 9.59 -28.17
CA ARG A 154 -34.86 10.21 -29.50
C ARG A 154 -36.03 11.17 -29.75
N PRO A 155 -35.78 12.43 -30.12
CA PRO A 155 -36.84 13.39 -30.45
C PRO A 155 -37.45 13.08 -31.83
N ALA A 156 -38.56 13.76 -32.15
CA ALA A 156 -39.18 13.67 -33.46
C ALA A 156 -38.20 14.04 -34.60
N VAL A 157 -38.43 13.48 -35.78
CA VAL A 157 -37.71 13.79 -37.02
C VAL A 157 -37.74 15.31 -37.26
N GLY A 158 -36.60 15.89 -37.65
CA GLY A 158 -36.47 17.34 -37.82
C GLY A 158 -36.13 18.13 -36.56
N SER A 159 -36.23 17.51 -35.36
CA SER A 159 -36.01 18.18 -34.07
C SER A 159 -34.73 17.70 -33.38
N SER A 160 -34.10 18.58 -32.60
CA SER A 160 -32.94 18.25 -31.75
C SER A 160 -33.36 18.21 -30.27
N SER A 161 -32.59 17.48 -29.45
CA SER A 161 -32.73 17.43 -28.00
C SER A 161 -31.34 17.54 -27.34
N LYS A 162 -31.29 17.49 -26.00
CA LYS A 162 -30.01 17.46 -25.26
C LYS A 162 -29.12 16.25 -25.57
N PHE A 163 -29.68 15.19 -26.16
CA PHE A 163 -28.98 13.93 -26.44
C PHE A 163 -28.84 13.62 -27.94
N TRP A 164 -29.53 14.38 -28.80
CA TRP A 164 -29.63 14.09 -30.22
C TRP A 164 -29.64 15.39 -31.01
N ARG A 165 -28.71 15.54 -31.96
CA ARG A 165 -28.68 16.66 -32.89
C ARG A 165 -29.23 16.22 -34.25
N TRP A 166 -30.20 16.94 -34.79
CA TRP A 166 -30.69 16.70 -36.14
C TRP A 166 -29.67 17.18 -37.19
N ASP A 167 -29.20 16.26 -38.05
CA ASP A 167 -28.39 16.61 -39.22
C ASP A 167 -29.29 16.71 -40.45
N LYS A 168 -29.53 17.95 -40.89
CA LYS A 168 -30.37 18.26 -42.07
C LYS A 168 -29.80 17.66 -43.36
N LYS A 169 -28.48 17.48 -43.48
CA LYS A 169 -27.85 16.98 -44.70
C LYS A 169 -28.08 15.48 -44.88
N THR A 170 -28.00 14.73 -43.78
CA THR A 170 -28.16 13.26 -43.83
C THR A 170 -29.56 12.81 -43.47
N GLY A 171 -30.42 13.70 -42.96
CA GLY A 171 -31.76 13.34 -42.47
C GLY A 171 -31.72 12.39 -41.28
N LYS A 172 -30.68 12.47 -40.43
CA LYS A 172 -30.46 11.54 -39.31
C LYS A 172 -30.15 12.29 -38.02
N HIS A 173 -30.52 11.71 -36.88
CA HIS A 173 -30.07 12.19 -35.57
C HIS A 173 -28.65 11.70 -35.28
N ILE A 174 -27.78 12.64 -34.95
CA ILE A 174 -26.43 12.38 -34.44
C ILE A 174 -26.51 12.31 -32.90
N PRO A 175 -26.04 11.24 -32.27
CA PRO A 175 -26.04 11.14 -30.81
C PRO A 175 -25.08 12.17 -30.19
N PHE A 176 -25.44 12.66 -29.02
CA PHE A 176 -24.63 13.57 -28.20
C PHE A 176 -24.64 13.08 -26.76
N TRP A 177 -23.56 12.43 -26.35
CA TRP A 177 -23.43 11.83 -25.02
C TRP A 177 -23.13 12.87 -23.94
N SER A 178 -23.63 12.63 -22.73
CA SER A 178 -23.28 13.43 -21.57
C SER A 178 -21.80 13.29 -21.23
N LYS A 179 -21.20 14.38 -20.73
CA LYS A 179 -19.79 14.43 -20.31
C LYS A 179 -19.46 13.50 -19.13
N ARG A 180 -20.46 12.87 -18.54
CA ARG A 180 -20.37 11.92 -17.41
C ARG A 180 -21.55 10.98 -17.44
N GLY A 181 -21.38 9.77 -16.94
CA GLY A 181 -22.46 8.81 -16.79
C GLY A 181 -21.98 7.47 -16.28
N VAL A 182 -22.95 6.58 -16.03
CA VAL A 182 -22.73 5.19 -15.63
C VAL A 182 -23.69 4.33 -16.42
N VAL A 183 -23.22 3.18 -16.88
CA VAL A 183 -24.05 2.06 -17.30
C VAL A 183 -23.72 0.83 -16.47
N ILE A 184 -24.73 0.05 -16.15
CA ILE A 184 -24.60 -1.22 -15.44
C ILE A 184 -25.09 -2.27 -16.43
N GLY A 185 -24.17 -3.02 -17.03
CA GLY A 185 -24.52 -4.15 -17.89
C GLY A 185 -24.25 -5.48 -17.22
N ARG A 186 -24.48 -6.55 -17.99
CA ARG A 186 -24.36 -7.94 -17.53
C ARG A 186 -22.92 -8.38 -17.22
N GLN A 187 -21.93 -7.85 -17.93
CA GLN A 187 -20.52 -8.21 -17.71
C GLN A 187 -19.81 -7.21 -16.81
N ARG A 188 -20.00 -5.91 -17.04
CA ARG A 188 -19.26 -4.86 -16.32
C ARG A 188 -20.14 -3.68 -15.96
N ARG A 189 -19.81 -3.05 -14.84
CA ARG A 189 -20.20 -1.66 -14.58
C ARG A 189 -19.21 -0.76 -15.31
N VAL A 190 -19.71 0.26 -16.00
CA VAL A 190 -18.89 1.21 -16.76
C VAL A 190 -19.26 2.63 -16.34
N ALA A 191 -18.29 3.41 -15.89
CA ALA A 191 -18.45 4.81 -15.56
C ALA A 191 -17.52 5.66 -16.42
N TRP A 192 -17.95 6.87 -16.79
CA TRP A 192 -17.09 7.82 -17.51
C TRP A 192 -17.28 9.24 -17.02
N ARG A 193 -16.26 10.07 -17.22
CA ARG A 193 -16.28 11.52 -16.96
C ARG A 193 -15.25 12.24 -17.84
N THR A 194 -15.57 13.47 -18.23
CA THR A 194 -14.60 14.36 -18.88
C THR A 194 -13.78 15.10 -17.85
N PHE A 195 -12.46 15.02 -17.97
CA PHE A 195 -11.50 15.77 -17.19
C PHE A 195 -10.68 16.67 -18.10
N ASP A 196 -10.24 17.81 -17.57
CA ASP A 196 -9.32 18.70 -18.27
C ASP A 196 -8.02 18.75 -17.49
N ALA A 197 -6.91 18.41 -18.17
CA ALA A 197 -5.59 18.30 -17.55
C ALA A 197 -5.14 19.57 -16.81
N GLN A 198 -5.66 20.75 -17.17
CA GLN A 198 -5.36 22.01 -16.48
C GLN A 198 -5.63 21.98 -14.96
N TYR A 199 -6.51 21.09 -14.49
CA TYR A 199 -6.84 20.93 -13.07
C TYR A 199 -5.95 19.91 -12.34
N PHE A 200 -4.94 19.37 -13.01
CA PHE A 200 -4.04 18.32 -12.51
C PHE A 200 -2.58 18.79 -12.50
N GLY A 201 -2.35 20.09 -12.30
CA GLY A 201 -1.00 20.63 -12.13
C GLY A 201 -0.21 20.84 -13.43
N VAL A 202 -0.86 20.81 -14.60
CA VAL A 202 -0.21 21.15 -15.88
C VAL A 202 -0.79 22.40 -16.52
N ALA A 203 0.08 23.17 -17.17
CA ALA A 203 -0.27 24.44 -17.81
C ALA A 203 -0.82 24.26 -19.24
N GLN A 204 -1.81 23.38 -19.45
CA GLN A 204 -2.47 23.20 -20.75
C GLN A 204 -3.93 22.78 -20.61
N ARG A 205 -4.77 23.17 -21.58
CA ARG A 205 -6.11 22.59 -21.69
C ARG A 205 -6.09 21.33 -22.54
N ARG A 206 -6.54 20.22 -21.95
CA ARG A 206 -6.66 18.93 -22.62
C ARG A 206 -7.88 18.18 -22.10
N PRO A 207 -9.10 18.54 -22.56
CA PRO A 207 -10.31 17.84 -22.18
C PRO A 207 -10.31 16.43 -22.79
N ARG A 208 -10.47 15.42 -21.93
CA ARG A 208 -10.41 14.01 -22.26
C ARG A 208 -11.46 13.22 -21.49
N ILE A 209 -11.98 12.19 -22.13
CA ILE A 209 -12.85 11.19 -21.52
C ILE A 209 -11.94 10.26 -20.74
N LEU A 210 -12.20 10.09 -19.44
CA LEU A 210 -11.74 8.93 -18.70
C LEU A 210 -12.93 8.01 -18.46
N LEU A 211 -12.75 6.73 -18.73
CA LEU A 211 -13.71 5.67 -18.53
C LEU A 211 -13.06 4.57 -17.71
N ILE A 212 -13.79 4.09 -16.70
CA ILE A 212 -13.43 2.93 -15.89
C ILE A 212 -14.52 1.87 -16.08
N ALA A 213 -14.10 0.64 -16.38
CA ALA A 213 -14.98 -0.52 -16.38
C ALA A 213 -14.41 -1.63 -15.50
N SER A 214 -15.29 -2.39 -14.84
CA SER A 214 -14.91 -3.50 -13.99
C SER A 214 -16.05 -4.53 -13.91
N ALA A 215 -15.69 -5.81 -14.00
CA ALA A 215 -16.58 -6.94 -13.72
C ALA A 215 -16.63 -7.29 -12.22
N ARG A 216 -15.69 -6.75 -11.42
CA ARG A 216 -15.56 -7.08 -10.00
C ARG A 216 -16.71 -6.53 -9.18
N SER A 217 -17.16 -7.30 -8.18
CA SER A 217 -18.18 -6.88 -7.22
C SER A 217 -17.64 -6.01 -6.08
N ASP A 218 -16.33 -6.07 -5.83
CA ASP A 218 -15.64 -5.36 -4.74
C ASP A 218 -15.16 -3.95 -5.13
N ILE A 219 -15.39 -3.53 -6.37
CA ILE A 219 -15.00 -2.22 -6.90
C ILE A 219 -16.19 -1.57 -7.63
N ASP A 220 -16.46 -0.31 -7.31
CA ASP A 220 -17.43 0.51 -8.03
C ASP A 220 -16.72 1.58 -8.89
N PRO A 221 -16.69 1.43 -10.23
CA PRO A 221 -16.17 2.43 -11.15
C PRO A 221 -16.68 3.86 -10.92
N SER A 222 -17.91 4.01 -10.42
CA SER A 222 -18.49 5.32 -10.15
C SER A 222 -17.82 6.02 -8.94
N GLN A 223 -17.42 5.27 -7.91
CA GLN A 223 -16.69 5.79 -6.76
C GLN A 223 -15.25 6.19 -7.11
N ILE A 224 -14.65 5.50 -8.08
CA ILE A 224 -13.33 5.85 -8.60
C ILE A 224 -13.37 7.22 -9.30
N LEU A 225 -14.34 7.44 -10.20
CA LEU A 225 -14.40 8.64 -11.06
C LEU A 225 -15.15 9.84 -10.49
N PHE A 226 -16.14 9.63 -9.64
CA PHE A 226 -16.95 10.72 -9.06
C PHE A 226 -16.47 11.06 -7.65
N GLU A 227 -16.30 12.36 -7.41
CA GLU A 227 -15.98 12.87 -6.08
C GLU A 227 -17.30 13.03 -5.31
N SER A 228 -17.54 12.16 -4.33
CA SER A 228 -18.72 12.22 -3.45
C SER A 228 -18.56 13.24 -2.32
N ASP A 229 -17.33 13.55 -1.95
CA ASP A 229 -17.03 14.43 -0.83
C ASP A 229 -17.17 15.88 -1.27
N ARG A 230 -18.04 16.63 -0.57
CA ARG A 230 -18.24 18.06 -0.80
C ARG A 230 -16.96 18.82 -0.46
N VAL A 231 -16.08 19.01 -1.45
CA VAL A 231 -14.97 19.94 -1.30
C VAL A 231 -15.51 21.36 -1.49
N ARG A 232 -15.13 22.26 -0.57
CA ARG A 232 -15.34 23.72 -0.69
C ARG A 232 -14.84 24.14 -2.07
N ARG A 233 -15.68 24.84 -2.85
CA ARG A 233 -15.27 25.46 -4.13
C ARG A 233 -14.12 26.42 -3.83
N VAL A 234 -12.88 25.97 -3.98
CA VAL A 234 -11.77 26.89 -4.20
C VAL A 234 -12.06 27.46 -5.58
N ASN A 235 -12.34 28.76 -5.64
CA ASN A 235 -12.58 29.42 -6.92
C ASN A 235 -11.40 29.07 -7.85
N PRO A 236 -11.65 28.59 -9.08
CA PRO A 236 -10.57 28.43 -10.04
C PRO A 236 -9.83 29.76 -10.14
N PRO A 237 -8.49 29.79 -10.27
CA PRO A 237 -7.77 31.03 -10.47
C PRO A 237 -8.46 31.82 -11.57
N SER A 238 -8.79 33.08 -11.27
CA SER A 238 -9.40 33.98 -12.24
C SER A 238 -8.58 33.96 -13.52
N LYS A 239 -9.23 33.95 -14.69
CA LYS A 239 -8.59 34.08 -16.02
C LYS A 239 -7.58 35.24 -16.02
N GLN A 240 -6.32 34.97 -15.71
CA GLN A 240 -5.27 36.00 -15.73
C GLN A 240 -4.25 35.77 -16.86
N THR A 241 -4.31 34.62 -17.56
CA THR A 241 -3.46 34.36 -18.73
C THR A 241 -4.15 33.34 -19.65
N PRO A 242 -4.06 33.47 -20.99
CA PRO A 242 -4.49 32.40 -21.88
C PRO A 242 -3.65 31.16 -21.63
N VAL A 243 -4.25 30.13 -21.01
CA VAL A 243 -3.64 28.80 -20.88
C VAL A 243 -3.48 28.21 -22.28
N PRO A 244 -2.27 27.76 -22.67
CA PRO A 244 -2.03 27.28 -24.02
C PRO A 244 -2.85 26.03 -24.36
N VAL A 245 -3.14 25.88 -25.66
CA VAL A 245 -3.83 24.71 -26.22
C VAL A 245 -2.76 23.79 -26.82
N CYS A 246 -2.84 22.50 -26.49
CA CYS A 246 -1.84 21.49 -26.86
C CYS A 246 -1.68 21.33 -28.39
N LEU A 247 -0.50 20.88 -28.82
CA LEU A 247 -0.23 20.39 -30.17
C LEU A 247 -1.24 19.32 -30.58
N THR A 248 -1.90 19.53 -31.72
CA THR A 248 -2.77 18.51 -32.31
C THR A 248 -1.94 17.54 -33.17
N ALA A 249 -2.45 16.32 -33.40
CA ALA A 249 -1.78 15.27 -34.18
C ALA A 249 -1.33 15.68 -35.61
N ARG A 250 -1.82 16.82 -36.11
CA ARG A 250 -1.34 17.47 -37.34
C ARG A 250 -0.14 18.34 -36.98
N GLY A 251 1.02 17.71 -36.78
CA GLY A 251 2.24 18.44 -36.42
C GLY A 251 2.53 19.60 -37.37
N ALA A 252 2.95 20.74 -36.79
CA ALA A 252 3.87 21.80 -37.26
C ALA A 252 3.82 22.33 -38.72
N GLY A 253 2.93 21.84 -39.59
CA GLY A 253 2.99 22.04 -41.05
C GLY A 253 1.77 22.71 -41.68
N SER A 254 0.76 23.09 -40.89
CA SER A 254 -0.33 23.96 -41.33
C SER A 254 -0.35 25.16 -40.40
N LEU A 255 -0.34 26.38 -40.95
CA LEU A 255 -0.72 27.59 -40.24
C LEU A 255 -2.20 27.46 -39.84
N ASP A 256 -2.48 26.68 -38.80
CA ASP A 256 -3.76 26.64 -38.10
C ASP A 256 -3.61 27.55 -36.89
N ASP A 257 -4.52 28.50 -36.74
CA ASP A 257 -4.67 29.54 -35.72
C ASP A 257 -4.83 29.00 -34.28
N ARG A 258 -4.48 27.72 -34.07
CA ARG A 258 -4.48 26.95 -32.83
C ARG A 258 -3.09 26.59 -32.32
N GLU A 259 -2.02 26.88 -33.07
CA GLU A 259 -0.65 26.65 -32.60
C GLU A 259 -0.25 27.68 -31.52
N THR A 260 0.32 27.19 -30.41
CA THR A 260 0.80 28.05 -29.32
C THR A 260 2.18 28.60 -29.67
N TYR A 261 2.30 29.93 -29.76
CA TYR A 261 3.55 30.65 -29.92
C TYR A 261 3.91 31.39 -28.63
N ILE A 262 5.21 31.46 -28.32
CA ILE A 262 5.75 32.24 -27.21
C ILE A 262 6.41 33.50 -27.77
N VAL A 263 6.07 34.65 -27.18
CA VAL A 263 6.83 35.90 -27.34
C VAL A 263 7.88 35.95 -26.24
N THR A 264 9.15 35.92 -26.63
CA THR A 264 10.29 36.04 -25.73
C THR A 264 10.45 37.48 -25.21
N PRO A 265 11.16 37.71 -24.09
CA PRO A 265 11.46 39.06 -23.61
C PRO A 265 12.14 39.95 -24.66
N GLU A 266 12.92 39.34 -25.56
CA GLU A 266 13.60 39.99 -26.68
C GLU A 266 12.67 40.24 -27.89
N ARG A 267 11.35 40.11 -27.71
CA ARG A 267 10.29 40.27 -28.74
C ARG A 267 10.44 39.33 -29.94
N ARG A 268 11.07 38.17 -29.77
CA ARG A 268 11.09 37.10 -30.78
C ARG A 268 9.90 36.18 -30.59
N ILE A 269 9.30 35.72 -31.68
CA ILE A 269 8.21 34.74 -31.69
C ILE A 269 8.80 33.37 -32.00
N ARG A 270 8.54 32.37 -31.15
CA ARG A 270 8.91 30.97 -31.42
C ARG A 270 7.81 30.00 -31.01
N ARG A 271 7.87 28.77 -31.53
CA ARG A 271 7.04 27.65 -31.05
C ARG A 271 7.58 27.13 -29.71
N LEU A 272 6.72 26.43 -28.98
CA LEU A 272 7.13 25.62 -27.83
C LEU A 272 8.11 24.53 -28.27
N MET A 273 9.21 24.36 -27.54
CA MET A 273 10.19 23.29 -27.71
C MET A 273 9.61 21.93 -27.29
N PRO A 274 10.16 20.79 -27.73
CA PRO A 274 9.63 19.48 -27.33
C PRO A 274 9.64 19.29 -25.81
N VAL A 275 10.71 19.73 -25.13
CA VAL A 275 10.81 19.67 -23.67
C VAL A 275 9.74 20.50 -22.96
N GLU A 276 9.35 21.66 -23.52
CA GLU A 276 8.27 22.46 -22.96
C GLU A 276 6.90 21.75 -23.14
N ASN A 277 6.73 20.99 -24.22
CA ASN A 277 5.53 20.17 -24.44
C ASN A 277 5.52 18.89 -23.58
N GLU A 278 6.68 18.27 -23.33
CA GLU A 278 6.83 17.17 -22.36
C GLU A 278 6.36 17.63 -20.98
N ARG A 279 6.85 18.79 -20.52
CA ARG A 279 6.41 19.42 -19.26
C ARG A 279 4.91 19.74 -19.25
N GLN A 280 4.35 20.24 -20.34
CA GLN A 280 2.89 20.46 -20.42
C GLN A 280 2.12 19.15 -20.24
N MET A 281 2.62 18.03 -20.75
CA MET A 281 2.01 16.72 -20.57
C MET A 281 2.36 16.06 -19.22
N GLY A 282 3.25 16.67 -18.43
CA GLY A 282 3.75 16.18 -17.15
C GLY A 282 4.80 15.06 -17.26
N PHE A 283 5.44 14.90 -18.41
CA PHE A 283 6.57 14.00 -18.57
C PHE A 283 7.86 14.61 -17.98
N PRO A 284 8.82 13.76 -17.58
CA PRO A 284 10.19 14.19 -17.31
C PRO A 284 10.81 14.91 -18.52
N ASP A 285 11.72 15.83 -18.22
CA ASP A 285 12.46 16.53 -19.27
C ASP A 285 13.23 15.56 -20.15
N ASN A 286 13.13 15.73 -21.47
CA ASN A 286 13.78 14.93 -22.48
C ASN A 286 13.29 13.47 -22.54
N HIS A 287 12.10 13.15 -22.03
CA HIS A 287 11.49 11.82 -22.10
C HIS A 287 11.47 11.25 -23.53
N THR A 288 11.24 12.07 -24.54
CA THR A 288 11.21 11.65 -25.95
C THR A 288 12.55 11.83 -26.68
N ARG A 289 13.59 12.31 -26.00
CA ARG A 289 14.92 12.55 -26.60
C ARG A 289 15.74 11.26 -26.59
N ILE A 290 15.52 10.41 -27.59
CA ILE A 290 16.13 9.08 -27.72
C ILE A 290 17.02 8.99 -28.97
N ALA A 291 17.90 7.99 -29.04
CA ALA A 291 18.56 7.66 -30.30
C ALA A 291 17.52 7.19 -31.34
N TRP A 292 17.57 7.75 -32.56
CA TRP A 292 16.54 7.50 -33.56
C TRP A 292 17.07 7.57 -35.00
N ARG A 293 16.81 6.51 -35.79
CA ARG A 293 17.24 6.39 -37.20
C ARG A 293 18.73 6.67 -37.42
N GLY A 294 19.57 6.07 -36.58
CA GLY A 294 21.03 6.19 -36.67
C GLY A 294 21.59 7.52 -36.16
N LYS A 295 20.74 8.39 -35.57
CA LYS A 295 21.18 9.60 -34.87
C LYS A 295 21.20 9.35 -33.36
N ASP A 296 22.20 9.92 -32.70
CA ASP A 296 22.27 9.91 -31.24
C ASP A 296 21.13 10.73 -30.62
N ALA A 297 20.88 10.51 -29.33
CA ALA A 297 19.81 11.18 -28.60
C ALA A 297 19.93 12.72 -28.65
N SER A 298 21.15 13.27 -28.65
CA SER A 298 21.39 14.71 -28.81
C SER A 298 20.90 15.28 -30.14
N GLU A 299 20.76 14.43 -31.16
CA GLU A 299 20.33 14.80 -32.52
C GLU A 299 18.93 14.23 -32.85
N CYS A 300 18.18 13.81 -31.83
CA CYS A 300 16.82 13.31 -32.00
C CYS A 300 15.93 14.36 -32.69
N PRO A 301 15.32 14.06 -33.84
CA PRO A 301 14.52 15.05 -34.57
C PRO A 301 13.25 15.42 -33.79
N ASP A 302 12.91 16.71 -33.80
CA ASP A 302 11.78 17.26 -33.06
C ASP A 302 10.41 16.81 -33.60
N GLY A 303 10.27 16.59 -34.90
CA GLY A 303 8.99 16.23 -35.53
C GLY A 303 8.33 14.99 -34.91
N PRO A 304 9.01 13.84 -34.86
CA PRO A 304 8.52 12.64 -34.18
C PRO A 304 8.20 12.87 -32.70
N ARG A 305 9.04 13.66 -31.99
CA ARG A 305 8.83 14.02 -30.59
C ARG A 305 7.51 14.75 -30.39
N TYR A 306 7.26 15.83 -31.14
CA TYR A 306 6.02 16.60 -31.06
C TYR A 306 4.78 15.74 -31.34
N LYS A 307 4.84 14.89 -32.37
CA LYS A 307 3.74 14.00 -32.73
C LYS A 307 3.41 13.04 -31.58
N ALA A 308 4.44 12.40 -31.01
CA ALA A 308 4.29 11.47 -29.91
C ALA A 308 3.73 12.13 -28.64
N ILE A 309 4.26 13.30 -28.26
CA ILE A 309 3.78 14.07 -27.11
C ILE A 309 2.32 14.48 -27.31
N GLY A 310 1.96 14.99 -28.49
CA GLY A 310 0.60 15.44 -28.81
C GLY A 310 -0.44 14.30 -28.78
N ASN A 311 -0.03 13.08 -29.11
CA ASN A 311 -0.86 11.87 -29.08
C ASN A 311 -0.92 11.20 -27.69
N SER A 312 -0.08 11.59 -26.74
CA SER A 312 -0.01 10.96 -25.42
C SER A 312 -1.17 11.34 -24.49
N MET A 313 -1.33 10.58 -23.40
CA MET A 313 -2.12 10.97 -22.24
C MET A 313 -1.31 11.92 -21.33
N ALA A 314 -1.98 12.72 -20.52
CA ALA A 314 -1.32 13.59 -19.55
C ALA A 314 -0.96 12.79 -18.29
N VAL A 315 0.33 12.76 -17.93
CA VAL A 315 0.87 11.98 -16.82
C VAL A 315 0.13 12.27 -15.50
N PRO A 316 -0.15 13.53 -15.11
CA PRO A 316 -0.79 13.80 -13.83
C PRO A 316 -2.26 13.35 -13.76
N VAL A 317 -2.94 13.31 -14.91
CA VAL A 317 -4.29 12.74 -15.01
C VAL A 317 -4.24 11.22 -14.82
N MET A 318 -3.25 10.56 -15.45
CA MET A 318 -3.01 9.12 -15.26
C MET A 318 -2.61 8.80 -13.81
N ARG A 319 -1.79 9.65 -13.19
CA ARG A 319 -1.39 9.51 -11.79
C ARG A 319 -2.60 9.57 -10.86
N TRP A 320 -3.43 10.59 -11.05
CA TRP A 320 -4.65 10.78 -10.27
C TRP A 320 -5.58 9.56 -10.37
N ILE A 321 -5.84 9.05 -11.58
CA ILE A 321 -6.73 7.88 -11.72
C ILE A 321 -6.13 6.61 -11.11
N GLY A 322 -4.80 6.44 -11.19
CA GLY A 322 -4.10 5.33 -10.54
C GLY A 322 -4.26 5.36 -9.01
N GLU A 323 -4.09 6.53 -8.39
CA GLU A 323 -4.30 6.71 -6.94
C GLU A 323 -5.74 6.42 -6.53
N ARG A 324 -6.71 6.86 -7.34
CA ARG A 324 -8.14 6.60 -7.10
C ARG A 324 -8.47 5.11 -7.18
N ILE A 325 -7.89 4.40 -8.15
CA ILE A 325 -8.03 2.95 -8.26
C ILE A 325 -7.38 2.25 -7.05
N ALA A 326 -6.15 2.62 -6.69
CA ALA A 326 -5.45 2.06 -5.54
C ALA A 326 -6.23 2.22 -4.23
N ALA A 327 -6.88 3.37 -4.05
CA ALA A 327 -7.71 3.65 -2.87
C ALA A 327 -9.04 2.88 -2.87
N ALA A 328 -9.58 2.55 -4.05
CA ALA A 328 -10.84 1.82 -4.19
C ALA A 328 -10.70 0.30 -4.07
N ILE A 329 -9.48 -0.25 -4.24
CA ILE A 329 -9.23 -1.67 -4.06
C ILE A 329 -9.28 -1.98 -2.55
N PRO A 330 -10.16 -2.90 -2.10
CA PRO A 330 -10.18 -3.32 -0.71
C PRO A 330 -8.81 -3.89 -0.35
N LYS A 331 -8.19 -3.35 0.71
CA LYS A 331 -7.00 -3.96 1.28
C LYS A 331 -7.44 -5.30 1.88
N GLU A 332 -6.87 -6.40 1.40
CA GLU A 332 -7.04 -7.68 2.09
C GLU A 332 -6.49 -7.52 3.50
N GLU A 333 -7.39 -7.40 4.48
CA GLU A 333 -7.00 -7.63 5.85
C GLU A 333 -6.64 -9.11 5.96
N PRO A 334 -5.43 -9.46 6.43
CA PRO A 334 -5.07 -10.86 6.61
C PRO A 334 -6.13 -11.52 7.49
N ALA A 335 -6.47 -12.78 7.18
CA ALA A 335 -7.43 -13.56 7.95
C ALA A 335 -7.15 -13.41 9.46
N PRO A 336 -8.19 -13.29 10.32
CA PRO A 336 -8.01 -13.00 11.73
C PRO A 336 -7.14 -14.08 12.37
N ARG A 337 -5.89 -13.71 12.63
CA ARG A 337 -4.89 -14.58 13.25
C ARG A 337 -5.23 -14.70 14.73
N THR A 338 -5.43 -15.92 15.22
CA THR A 338 -5.66 -16.16 16.65
C THR A 338 -4.34 -16.01 17.40
N TRP A 339 -4.19 -14.91 18.14
CA TRP A 339 -2.98 -14.62 18.91
C TRP A 339 -2.94 -15.39 20.24
N GLN A 340 -1.81 -16.03 20.52
CA GLN A 340 -1.51 -16.74 21.77
C GLN A 340 -1.11 -15.76 22.86
N ARG A 341 -1.83 -15.81 24.00
CA ARG A 341 -1.53 -14.95 25.16
C ARG A 341 -0.29 -15.46 25.90
N PRO A 342 0.58 -14.58 26.40
CA PRO A 342 1.67 -14.99 27.27
C PRO A 342 1.14 -15.49 28.63
N PHE A 343 1.88 -16.41 29.25
CA PHE A 343 1.53 -16.98 30.55
C PHE A 343 1.86 -16.07 31.74
N LEU A 344 2.55 -14.94 31.54
CA LEU A 344 2.79 -13.92 32.56
C LEU A 344 1.95 -12.66 32.33
N LYS A 345 1.53 -12.02 33.42
CA LYS A 345 1.14 -10.60 33.39
C LYS A 345 2.43 -9.79 33.37
N TRP A 346 2.65 -9.00 32.34
CA TRP A 346 3.89 -8.23 32.19
C TRP A 346 3.61 -6.78 31.87
N ALA A 347 4.28 -5.87 32.59
CA ALA A 347 4.19 -4.45 32.30
C ALA A 347 4.71 -4.17 30.89
N GLY A 348 3.97 -3.39 30.11
CA GLY A 348 4.32 -3.10 28.72
C GLY A 348 4.03 -4.21 27.72
N GLY A 349 3.37 -5.31 28.12
CA GLY A 349 3.06 -6.44 27.24
C GLY A 349 2.40 -6.03 25.91
N LYS A 350 3.02 -6.42 24.79
CA LYS A 350 2.66 -5.97 23.44
C LYS A 350 1.57 -6.79 22.75
N PHE A 351 0.81 -7.59 23.52
CA PHE A 351 -0.24 -8.44 22.98
C PHE A 351 -1.29 -7.66 22.16
N SER A 352 -1.69 -6.47 22.60
CA SER A 352 -2.66 -5.62 21.88
C SER A 352 -2.09 -4.97 20.62
N LEU A 353 -0.77 -4.95 20.46
CA LEU A 353 -0.06 -4.37 19.32
C LEU A 353 0.44 -5.44 18.32
N LEU A 354 0.18 -6.73 18.58
CA LEU A 354 0.71 -7.82 17.76
C LEU A 354 0.33 -7.74 16.29
N SER A 355 -0.89 -7.30 15.96
CA SER A 355 -1.31 -7.17 14.56
C SER A 355 -0.49 -6.15 13.78
N GLU A 356 -0.07 -5.07 14.44
CA GLU A 356 0.75 -4.01 13.82
C GLU A 356 2.23 -4.42 13.85
N LEU A 357 2.72 -4.94 14.97
CA LEU A 357 4.08 -5.45 15.09
C LEU A 357 4.36 -6.56 14.06
N ASP A 358 3.43 -7.49 13.86
CA ASP A 358 3.59 -8.55 12.86
C ASP A 358 3.75 -7.95 11.46
N ARG A 359 3.04 -6.88 11.08
CA ARG A 359 3.24 -6.26 9.75
C ARG A 359 4.64 -5.69 9.55
N HIS A 360 5.27 -5.21 10.62
CA HIS A 360 6.56 -4.51 10.57
C HIS A 360 7.76 -5.40 10.91
N ILE A 361 7.55 -6.53 11.59
CA ILE A 361 8.61 -7.51 11.84
C ILE A 361 8.78 -8.37 10.57
N PRO A 362 9.91 -8.23 9.85
CA PRO A 362 10.15 -8.99 8.63
C PRO A 362 10.44 -10.46 8.94
N ALA A 363 10.50 -11.29 7.90
CA ALA A 363 11.04 -12.64 8.02
C ALA A 363 12.57 -12.64 8.10
N GLY A 364 13.10 -13.65 8.79
CA GLY A 364 14.53 -13.92 8.92
C GLY A 364 14.79 -15.26 9.62
N ASN A 365 16.05 -15.65 9.73
CA ASN A 365 16.43 -16.96 10.23
C ASN A 365 16.19 -17.08 11.74
N ARG A 366 16.56 -16.04 12.49
CA ARG A 366 16.46 -16.00 13.95
C ARG A 366 15.94 -14.66 14.42
N LEU A 367 14.97 -14.71 15.34
CA LEU A 367 14.46 -13.53 16.04
C LEU A 367 15.22 -13.35 17.35
N ILE A 368 15.74 -12.16 17.59
CA ILE A 368 16.44 -11.77 18.81
C ILE A 368 15.58 -10.74 19.55
N GLU A 369 15.17 -11.07 20.78
CA GLU A 369 14.45 -10.16 21.68
C GLU A 369 15.32 -9.83 22.90
N PRO A 370 16.02 -8.68 22.92
CA PRO A 370 16.87 -8.27 24.04
C PRO A 370 16.10 -7.83 25.30
N PHE A 371 14.79 -7.67 25.18
CA PHE A 371 13.85 -7.26 26.23
C PHE A 371 12.62 -8.18 26.17
N VAL A 372 12.81 -9.50 26.28
CA VAL A 372 11.72 -10.46 26.00
C VAL A 372 10.52 -10.26 26.91
N GLY A 373 10.73 -9.91 28.18
CA GLY A 373 9.67 -9.68 29.16
C GLY A 373 8.63 -10.80 29.19
N GLY A 374 7.38 -10.47 28.89
CA GLY A 374 6.28 -11.43 28.84
C GLY A 374 6.27 -12.35 27.62
N GLY A 375 7.06 -12.08 26.58
CA GLY A 375 7.22 -12.99 25.45
C GLY A 375 6.13 -12.97 24.38
N SER A 376 5.39 -11.86 24.27
CA SER A 376 4.23 -11.79 23.36
C SER A 376 4.62 -11.94 21.89
N VAL A 377 5.78 -11.39 21.48
CA VAL A 377 6.19 -11.38 20.07
C VAL A 377 6.72 -12.74 19.63
N PHE A 378 7.72 -13.33 20.31
CA PHE A 378 8.20 -14.66 19.90
C PHE A 378 7.09 -15.69 19.92
N LEU A 379 6.19 -15.68 20.91
CA LEU A 379 5.13 -16.70 21.05
C LEU A 379 4.20 -16.71 19.83
N ASN A 380 4.10 -15.58 19.13
CA ASN A 380 3.23 -15.37 17.98
C ASN A 380 3.97 -15.24 16.64
N SER A 381 5.29 -15.36 16.63
CA SER A 381 6.07 -15.24 15.39
C SER A 381 6.06 -16.55 14.60
N ASP A 382 5.65 -16.54 13.34
CA ASP A 382 5.77 -17.69 12.41
C ASP A 382 6.80 -17.47 11.30
N LYS A 383 7.49 -16.33 11.35
CA LYS A 383 8.43 -15.88 10.32
C LYS A 383 9.89 -16.24 10.60
N HIS A 384 10.13 -16.92 11.73
CA HIS A 384 11.46 -17.23 12.23
C HIS A 384 11.52 -18.67 12.74
N GLU A 385 12.64 -19.32 12.48
CA GLU A 385 12.86 -20.71 12.88
C GLU A 385 13.47 -20.84 14.27
N ARG A 386 14.27 -19.84 14.69
CA ARG A 386 15.02 -19.85 15.95
C ARG A 386 14.85 -18.54 16.72
N PHE A 387 15.05 -18.59 18.03
CA PHE A 387 14.85 -17.45 18.92
C PHE A 387 16.02 -17.30 19.90
N LEU A 388 16.51 -16.08 20.08
CA LEU A 388 17.38 -15.69 21.19
C LEU A 388 16.62 -14.71 22.08
N LEU A 389 16.24 -15.16 23.26
CA LEU A 389 15.36 -14.45 24.17
C LEU A 389 16.15 -14.04 25.40
N ALA A 390 16.33 -12.74 25.59
CA ALA A 390 17.12 -12.21 26.69
C ALA A 390 16.34 -11.21 27.54
N ASP A 391 16.69 -11.18 28.82
CA ASP A 391 16.23 -10.18 29.77
C ASP A 391 17.29 -10.00 30.86
N VAL A 392 17.30 -8.84 31.51
CA VAL A 392 18.16 -8.58 32.66
C VAL A 392 17.64 -9.26 33.93
N ASN A 393 16.36 -9.64 33.98
CA ASN A 393 15.77 -10.31 35.12
C ASN A 393 16.16 -11.82 35.15
N PRO A 394 17.01 -12.26 36.10
CA PRO A 394 17.43 -13.66 36.18
C PRO A 394 16.28 -14.61 36.53
N ASP A 395 15.28 -14.16 37.29
CA ASP A 395 14.17 -15.01 37.71
C ASP A 395 13.21 -15.30 36.55
N LEU A 396 13.02 -14.33 35.67
CA LEU A 396 12.26 -14.50 34.43
C LEU A 396 12.92 -15.54 33.52
N ILE A 397 14.24 -15.39 33.31
CA ILE A 397 15.00 -16.32 32.47
C ILE A 397 15.08 -17.71 33.11
N ASN A 398 15.22 -17.81 34.43
CA ASN A 398 15.12 -19.07 35.15
C ASN A 398 13.76 -19.74 34.92
N LEU A 399 12.64 -19.00 35.01
CA LEU A 399 11.32 -19.54 34.73
C LEU A 399 11.22 -20.06 33.29
N TYR A 400 11.68 -19.30 32.30
CA TYR A 400 11.65 -19.74 30.89
C TYR A 400 12.47 -21.01 30.68
N THR A 401 13.68 -21.05 31.26
CA THR A 401 14.59 -22.20 31.18
C THR A 401 13.97 -23.43 31.85
N MET A 402 13.39 -23.29 33.04
CA MET A 402 12.77 -24.42 33.75
C MET A 402 11.49 -24.90 33.08
N LEU A 403 10.71 -24.03 32.44
CA LEU A 403 9.59 -24.45 31.60
C LEU A 403 10.05 -25.18 30.33
N ASP A 404 11.23 -24.87 29.80
CA ASP A 404 11.80 -25.68 28.72
C ASP A 404 12.30 -27.03 29.23
N VAL A 405 13.07 -27.06 30.32
CA VAL A 405 13.70 -28.28 30.82
C VAL A 405 12.71 -29.24 31.50
N ASP A 406 11.86 -28.75 32.42
CA ASP A 406 10.96 -29.57 33.23
C ASP A 406 9.67 -28.80 33.61
N HIS A 407 8.86 -28.46 32.60
CA HIS A 407 7.56 -27.81 32.82
C HIS A 407 6.60 -28.61 33.72
N ILE A 408 6.69 -29.94 33.75
CA ILE A 408 5.80 -30.79 34.56
C ILE A 408 6.02 -30.49 36.03
N ARG A 409 7.28 -30.49 36.47
CA ARG A 409 7.63 -30.21 37.87
C ARG A 409 7.32 -28.77 38.25
N VAL A 410 7.62 -27.79 37.39
CA VAL A 410 7.28 -26.38 37.62
C VAL A 410 5.77 -26.20 37.79
N LEU A 411 4.96 -26.78 36.88
CA LEU A 411 3.51 -26.68 36.96
C LEU A 411 2.95 -27.40 38.18
N SER A 412 3.51 -28.56 38.57
CA SER A 412 3.10 -29.28 39.77
C SER A 412 3.32 -28.44 41.04
N PHE A 413 4.50 -27.85 41.19
CA PHE A 413 4.79 -26.95 42.32
C PHE A 413 3.91 -25.70 42.28
N ALA A 414 3.74 -25.07 41.12
CA ALA A 414 2.89 -23.89 40.99
C ALA A 414 1.43 -24.20 41.32
N GLN A 415 0.88 -25.34 40.88
CA GLN A 415 -0.48 -25.76 41.24
C GLN A 415 -0.65 -25.91 42.74
N GLU A 416 0.35 -26.45 43.44
CA GLU A 416 0.28 -26.60 44.89
C GLU A 416 0.31 -25.24 45.60
N LEU A 417 1.16 -24.32 45.13
CA LEU A 417 1.20 -22.94 45.64
C LEU A 417 -0.14 -22.22 45.44
N PHE A 418 -0.77 -22.36 44.27
CA PHE A 418 -2.10 -21.76 43.99
C PHE A 418 -3.22 -22.34 44.87
N LYS A 419 -3.07 -23.58 45.37
CA LYS A 419 -4.03 -24.20 46.29
C LYS A 419 -3.80 -23.79 47.74
N ARG A 420 -2.54 -23.82 48.21
CA ARG A 420 -2.19 -23.66 49.63
C ARG A 420 -1.97 -22.21 50.05
N ALA A 421 -1.52 -21.34 49.16
CA ALA A 421 -1.22 -19.95 49.45
C ALA A 421 -2.30 -19.01 48.89
N ALA A 422 -3.55 -19.17 49.33
CA ALA A 422 -4.68 -18.38 48.80
C ALA A 422 -4.94 -17.05 49.55
N ASN A 423 -4.17 -16.75 50.59
CA ASN A 423 -4.35 -15.59 51.47
C ASN A 423 -3.07 -14.74 51.58
N GLU A 424 -3.20 -13.56 52.18
CA GLU A 424 -2.12 -12.59 52.28
C GLU A 424 -0.94 -13.09 53.12
N ASP A 425 -1.19 -13.78 54.24
CA ASP A 425 -0.13 -14.30 55.11
C ASP A 425 0.74 -15.32 54.37
N ALA A 426 0.12 -16.30 53.71
CA ALA A 426 0.84 -17.29 52.91
C ALA A 426 1.58 -16.68 51.71
N TYR A 427 1.02 -15.63 51.10
CA TYR A 427 1.72 -14.86 50.07
C TYR A 427 2.99 -14.18 50.62
N MET A 428 2.92 -13.59 51.81
CA MET A 428 4.07 -12.92 52.44
C MET A 428 5.14 -13.93 52.86
N GLU A 429 4.75 -15.10 53.40
CA GLU A 429 5.69 -16.17 53.73
C GLU A 429 6.46 -16.67 52.50
N LEU A 430 5.74 -16.98 51.41
CA LEU A 430 6.38 -17.40 50.15
C LEU A 430 7.25 -16.28 49.56
N ARG A 431 6.86 -15.01 49.75
CA ARG A 431 7.67 -13.87 49.30
C ARG A 431 9.01 -13.82 50.04
N GLU A 432 9.01 -14.01 51.35
CA GLU A 432 10.24 -14.07 52.15
C GLU A 432 11.09 -15.28 51.76
N GLU A 433 10.47 -16.44 51.54
CA GLU A 433 11.18 -17.63 51.06
C GLU A 433 11.81 -17.40 49.67
N PHE A 434 11.07 -16.80 48.74
CA PHE A 434 11.57 -16.41 47.42
C PHE A 434 12.74 -15.43 47.52
N ASN A 435 12.67 -14.47 48.45
CA ASN A 435 13.73 -13.49 48.69
C ASN A 435 14.96 -14.09 49.40
N SER A 436 14.80 -15.21 50.13
CA SER A 436 15.89 -15.89 50.82
C SER A 436 16.88 -16.59 49.88
N GLN A 437 16.53 -16.73 48.59
CA GLN A 437 17.34 -17.41 47.57
C GLN A 437 17.65 -18.89 47.88
N ARG A 438 16.83 -19.54 48.71
CA ARG A 438 17.02 -20.96 49.12
C ARG A 438 16.27 -21.97 48.26
N LEU A 439 15.29 -21.53 47.48
CA LEU A 439 14.50 -22.38 46.60
C LEU A 439 15.37 -22.98 45.49
N SER A 440 15.15 -24.25 45.14
CA SER A 440 15.76 -24.83 43.95
C SER A 440 15.24 -24.16 42.67
N ALA A 441 15.94 -24.32 41.54
CA ALA A 441 15.58 -23.63 40.30
C ALA A 441 14.10 -23.87 39.85
N PRO A 442 13.54 -25.10 39.88
CA PRO A 442 12.12 -25.33 39.56
C PRO A 442 11.15 -24.74 40.59
N GLU A 443 11.48 -24.79 41.88
CA GLU A 443 10.65 -24.21 42.95
C GLU A 443 10.62 -22.68 42.83
N ARG A 444 11.78 -22.07 42.55
CA ARG A 444 11.90 -20.63 42.31
C ARG A 444 11.11 -20.18 41.08
N ALA A 445 11.13 -20.97 40.00
CA ALA A 445 10.31 -20.73 38.81
C ALA A 445 8.80 -20.79 39.14
N ALA A 446 8.37 -21.81 39.88
CA ALA A 446 6.99 -21.95 40.33
C ALA A 446 6.55 -20.80 41.24
N ALA A 447 7.39 -20.40 42.20
CA ALA A 447 7.16 -19.27 43.09
C ALA A 447 7.06 -17.95 42.30
N PHE A 448 7.93 -17.71 41.31
CA PHE A 448 7.85 -16.53 40.45
C PHE A 448 6.52 -16.46 39.68
N LEU A 449 6.07 -17.58 39.11
CA LEU A 449 4.79 -17.67 38.40
C LEU A 449 3.61 -17.39 39.34
N TYR A 450 3.64 -17.96 40.55
CA TYR A 450 2.66 -17.69 41.59
C TYR A 450 2.66 -16.21 41.97
N LEU A 451 3.81 -15.63 42.31
CA LEU A 451 3.93 -14.23 42.73
C LEU A 451 3.40 -13.30 41.63
N ASN A 452 3.73 -13.55 40.36
CA ASN A 452 3.21 -12.76 39.24
C ASN A 452 1.67 -12.80 39.12
N ARG A 453 1.04 -13.93 39.45
CA ARG A 453 -0.42 -14.08 39.33
C ARG A 453 -1.17 -13.55 40.56
N HIS A 454 -0.49 -13.43 41.70
CA HIS A 454 -1.08 -13.05 42.99
C HIS A 454 -0.68 -11.66 43.49
N CYS A 455 0.41 -11.07 42.98
CA CYS A 455 0.84 -9.73 43.38
C CYS A 455 0.01 -8.62 42.72
N PHE A 456 0.05 -7.42 43.30
CA PHE A 456 -0.65 -6.26 42.76
C PHE A 456 -0.28 -5.98 41.29
N ASN A 457 -1.29 -6.05 40.42
CA ASN A 457 -1.21 -5.85 38.96
C ASN A 457 -0.23 -6.76 38.20
N GLY A 458 0.25 -7.85 38.81
CA GLY A 458 1.27 -8.72 38.20
C GLY A 458 2.61 -8.02 37.98
N LEU A 459 2.91 -7.02 38.81
CA LEU A 459 4.16 -6.27 38.74
C LEU A 459 5.32 -7.10 39.30
N MET A 460 6.37 -7.30 38.50
CA MET A 460 7.62 -7.93 38.96
C MET A 460 8.67 -6.85 39.27
N ARG A 461 8.73 -6.41 40.52
CA ARG A 461 9.59 -5.30 40.98
C ARG A 461 10.49 -5.73 42.13
N TYR A 462 11.74 -5.31 42.07
CA TYR A 462 12.79 -5.61 43.03
C TYR A 462 13.36 -4.32 43.65
N ASN A 463 13.77 -4.39 44.90
CA ASN A 463 14.49 -3.30 45.57
C ASN A 463 15.99 -3.32 45.19
N ARG A 464 16.77 -2.37 45.71
CA ARG A 464 18.24 -2.29 45.48
C ARG A 464 19.02 -3.47 46.05
N SER A 465 18.42 -4.25 46.95
CA SER A 465 18.98 -5.49 47.51
C SER A 465 18.54 -6.73 46.71
N ASN A 466 17.98 -6.56 45.51
CA ASN A 466 17.45 -7.62 44.64
C ASN A 466 16.34 -8.48 45.28
N GLN A 467 15.60 -7.93 46.25
CA GLN A 467 14.45 -8.59 46.86
C GLN A 467 13.16 -8.10 46.20
N PHE A 468 12.31 -9.04 45.83
CA PHE A 468 10.97 -8.77 45.32
C PHE A 468 10.11 -8.13 46.43
N ASN A 469 9.44 -7.02 46.12
CA ASN A 469 8.80 -6.16 47.13
C ASN A 469 7.37 -5.70 46.77
N VAL A 470 6.65 -6.46 45.94
CA VAL A 470 5.27 -6.13 45.57
C VAL A 470 4.29 -6.76 46.56
N GLY A 471 3.28 -5.99 46.97
CA GLY A 471 2.24 -6.44 47.89
C GLY A 471 1.24 -7.41 47.25
N TYR A 472 0.43 -8.06 48.10
CA TYR A 472 -0.61 -8.97 47.67
C TYR A 472 -1.71 -8.24 46.87
N GLY A 473 -2.19 -8.86 45.79
CA GLY A 473 -3.14 -8.26 44.85
C GLY A 473 -4.62 -8.52 45.19
N SER A 474 -4.92 -9.41 46.13
CA SER A 474 -6.27 -9.75 46.60
C SER A 474 -7.29 -10.10 45.48
N TYR A 475 -6.87 -10.91 44.51
CA TYR A 475 -7.76 -11.38 43.44
C TYR A 475 -8.65 -12.54 43.91
N ALA A 476 -9.94 -12.52 43.54
CA ALA A 476 -10.90 -13.56 43.96
C ALA A 476 -10.57 -14.97 43.43
N ALA A 477 -10.06 -15.07 42.20
CA ALA A 477 -9.65 -16.32 41.58
C ALA A 477 -8.51 -16.07 40.57
N PRO A 478 -7.24 -16.11 41.00
CA PRO A 478 -6.10 -16.01 40.10
C PRO A 478 -6.10 -17.10 39.02
N HIS A 479 -6.07 -16.70 37.74
CA HIS A 479 -5.99 -17.64 36.62
C HIS A 479 -4.68 -18.42 36.62
N PHE A 480 -4.77 -19.75 36.53
CA PHE A 480 -3.62 -20.64 36.40
C PHE A 480 -3.35 -20.94 34.90
N PRO A 481 -2.20 -20.54 34.34
CA PRO A 481 -2.00 -20.46 32.89
C PRO A 481 -1.51 -21.77 32.25
N THR A 482 -2.26 -22.87 32.40
CA THR A 482 -1.85 -24.18 31.87
C THR A 482 -1.69 -24.18 30.35
N GLU A 483 -2.68 -23.66 29.62
CA GLU A 483 -2.68 -23.70 28.15
C GLU A 483 -1.64 -22.75 27.56
N GLU A 484 -1.44 -21.59 28.17
CA GLU A 484 -0.41 -20.63 27.77
C GLU A 484 1.01 -21.20 28.00
N VAL A 485 1.23 -21.96 29.07
CA VAL A 485 2.50 -22.66 29.30
C VAL A 485 2.71 -23.79 28.29
N LYS A 486 1.67 -24.55 27.92
CA LYS A 486 1.76 -25.53 26.82
C LYS A 486 2.11 -24.88 25.49
N ALA A 487 1.50 -23.73 25.18
CA ALA A 487 1.80 -22.95 23.98
C ALA A 487 3.26 -22.44 23.97
N PHE A 488 3.78 -22.02 25.12
CA PHE A 488 5.20 -21.71 25.27
C PHE A 488 6.08 -22.94 25.04
N LYS A 489 5.76 -24.05 25.71
CA LYS A 489 6.56 -25.29 25.66
C LYS A 489 6.66 -25.85 24.25
N SER A 490 5.59 -25.81 23.45
CA SER A 490 5.60 -26.26 22.06
C SER A 490 6.62 -25.52 21.18
N ARG A 491 7.07 -24.35 21.61
CA ARG A 491 8.04 -23.51 20.90
C ARG A 491 9.41 -23.41 21.56
N SER A 492 9.47 -23.61 22.87
CA SER A 492 10.68 -23.44 23.70
C SER A 492 11.93 -24.16 23.19
N HIS A 493 11.79 -25.33 22.55
CA HIS A 493 12.90 -26.08 21.96
C HIS A 493 13.65 -25.34 20.83
N LYS A 494 13.08 -24.25 20.30
CA LYS A 494 13.69 -23.38 19.28
C LYS A 494 14.38 -22.16 19.90
N CYS A 495 14.34 -22.03 21.23
CA CYS A 495 14.77 -20.84 21.95
C CYS A 495 16.11 -21.07 22.66
N VAL A 496 16.94 -20.04 22.66
CA VAL A 496 18.05 -19.86 23.59
C VAL A 496 17.65 -18.76 24.57
N PHE A 497 17.65 -19.08 25.86
CA PHE A 497 17.34 -18.12 26.92
C PHE A 497 18.63 -17.58 27.53
N MET A 498 18.72 -16.27 27.73
CA MET A 498 19.95 -15.63 28.20
C MET A 498 19.66 -14.53 29.22
N THR A 499 20.24 -14.62 30.42
CA THR A 499 20.23 -13.53 31.39
C THR A 499 21.31 -12.52 31.00
N ALA A 500 20.94 -11.51 30.23
CA ALA A 500 21.86 -10.52 29.69
C ALA A 500 21.14 -9.21 29.36
N GLY A 501 21.90 -8.11 29.40
CA GLY A 501 21.44 -6.80 28.94
C GLY A 501 21.49 -6.66 27.41
N TYR A 502 20.80 -5.63 26.91
CA TYR A 502 20.64 -5.40 25.47
C TYR A 502 21.96 -5.26 24.71
N ARG A 503 23.01 -4.67 25.31
CA ARG A 503 24.31 -4.49 24.66
C ARG A 503 24.94 -5.82 24.25
N GLN A 504 24.95 -6.78 25.17
CA GLN A 504 25.49 -8.11 24.92
C GLN A 504 24.62 -8.85 23.90
N THR A 505 23.30 -8.84 24.08
CA THR A 505 22.39 -9.55 23.17
C THR A 505 22.45 -9.01 21.75
N LEU A 506 22.49 -7.69 21.57
CA LEU A 506 22.60 -7.06 20.25
C LEU A 506 23.96 -7.31 19.60
N SER A 507 25.03 -7.47 20.37
CA SER A 507 26.35 -7.82 19.81
C SER A 507 26.37 -9.17 19.09
N LEU A 508 25.42 -10.05 19.40
CA LEU A 508 25.26 -11.38 18.78
C LEU A 508 24.42 -11.35 17.50
N ALA A 509 23.85 -10.20 17.13
CA ALA A 509 23.03 -10.03 15.93
C ALA A 509 23.89 -9.73 14.69
N GLY A 510 23.58 -10.38 13.57
CA GLY A 510 24.21 -10.15 12.26
C GLY A 510 23.32 -10.53 11.08
N ASP A 511 23.94 -10.90 9.96
CA ASP A 511 23.23 -11.26 8.73
C ASP A 511 22.20 -12.38 8.93
N GLY A 512 21.01 -12.20 8.36
CA GLY A 512 19.87 -13.11 8.52
C GLY A 512 19.13 -13.04 9.86
N ASP A 513 19.62 -12.28 10.85
CA ASP A 513 18.91 -12.04 12.11
C ASP A 513 17.90 -10.90 12.00
N VAL A 514 16.80 -11.04 12.74
CA VAL A 514 15.84 -9.97 13.01
C VAL A 514 15.89 -9.64 14.49
N VAL A 515 16.05 -8.36 14.81
CA VAL A 515 16.07 -7.85 16.17
C VAL A 515 14.77 -7.13 16.45
N TYR A 516 14.08 -7.50 17.52
CA TYR A 516 12.94 -6.75 18.06
C TYR A 516 13.27 -6.22 19.45
N CYS A 517 13.27 -4.89 19.59
CA CYS A 517 13.51 -4.21 20.86
C CYS A 517 12.23 -3.56 21.41
N ASP A 518 11.92 -3.88 22.67
CA ASP A 518 10.85 -3.25 23.43
C ASP A 518 11.39 -2.72 24.77
N PRO A 519 12.20 -1.64 24.74
CA PRO A 519 12.80 -1.10 25.94
C PRO A 519 11.74 -0.50 26.88
N PRO A 520 12.06 -0.29 28.17
CA PRO A 520 11.24 0.54 29.05
C PRO A 520 11.05 1.94 28.43
N TYR A 521 9.82 2.42 28.38
CA TYR A 521 9.50 3.68 27.70
C TYR A 521 9.95 4.91 28.49
N GLU A 522 10.37 5.95 27.76
CA GLU A 522 10.56 7.29 28.32
C GLU A 522 9.18 7.86 28.77
N PRO A 523 9.08 8.52 29.94
CA PRO A 523 7.86 9.18 30.38
C PRO A 523 7.44 10.29 29.40
N LEU A 524 6.12 10.50 29.23
CA LEU A 524 5.63 11.67 28.50
C LEU A 524 5.90 12.95 29.31
N PRO A 525 6.15 14.11 28.66
CA PRO A 525 6.35 15.38 29.37
C PRO A 525 5.17 15.68 30.33
N GLY A 526 5.47 15.92 31.61
CA GLY A 526 4.45 16.21 32.63
C GLY A 526 3.75 14.98 33.24
N THR A 527 4.24 13.76 32.99
CA THR A 527 3.77 12.54 33.64
C THR A 527 4.88 11.89 34.45
N ASP A 528 4.64 11.58 35.73
CA ASP A 528 5.56 10.79 36.55
C ASP A 528 5.60 9.35 35.99
N GLY A 529 6.59 9.05 35.16
CA GLY A 529 6.76 7.73 34.58
C GLY A 529 7.27 6.74 35.62
N PHE A 530 6.45 5.76 35.97
CA PHE A 530 6.80 4.69 36.89
C PHE A 530 7.56 3.56 36.13
N THR A 531 8.88 3.70 35.95
CA THR A 531 9.71 2.74 35.19
C THR A 531 10.98 2.27 35.94
N SER A 532 10.87 1.92 37.22
CA SER A 532 11.95 1.22 37.94
C SER A 532 11.70 -0.30 37.98
N TYR A 533 12.14 -1.03 36.96
CA TYR A 533 12.01 -2.50 36.86
C TYR A 533 13.29 -3.28 37.20
N SER A 534 14.41 -2.58 37.41
CA SER A 534 15.60 -3.11 38.06
C SER A 534 16.20 -1.99 38.92
N GLY A 535 17.08 -2.29 39.88
CA GLY A 535 17.62 -1.31 40.85
C GLY A 535 18.30 -0.08 40.24
N ALA A 536 18.58 -0.10 38.92
CA ALA A 536 18.97 1.04 38.10
C ALA A 536 17.91 1.24 36.99
N GLY A 537 17.31 2.44 36.89
CA GLY A 537 16.31 2.75 35.86
C GLY A 537 16.91 2.77 34.45
N PHE A 538 16.06 2.66 33.42
CA PHE A 538 16.47 2.81 32.02
C PHE A 538 16.51 4.31 31.68
N SER A 539 17.71 4.86 31.52
CA SER A 539 17.91 6.30 31.33
C SER A 539 17.84 6.72 29.86
N TRP A 540 17.78 8.03 29.60
CA TRP A 540 17.94 8.55 28.24
C TRP A 540 19.29 8.15 27.62
N ALA A 541 20.36 8.05 28.42
CA ALA A 541 21.65 7.57 27.94
C ALA A 541 21.60 6.10 27.50
N ASP A 542 20.75 5.28 28.14
CA ASP A 542 20.48 3.91 27.72
C ASP A 542 19.64 3.84 26.44
N GLN A 543 18.68 4.75 26.26
CA GLN A 543 17.94 4.89 25.00
C GLN A 543 18.89 5.21 23.83
N VAL A 544 19.82 6.14 24.05
CA VAL A 544 20.83 6.51 23.04
C VAL A 544 21.70 5.31 22.68
N ALA A 545 22.28 4.68 23.70
CA ALA A 545 23.13 3.52 23.51
C ALA A 545 22.41 2.32 22.88
N LEU A 546 21.13 2.12 23.17
CA LEU A 546 20.31 1.09 22.53
C LEU A 546 20.24 1.32 21.02
N ALA A 547 19.93 2.54 20.58
CA ALA A 547 19.86 2.86 19.16
C ALA A 547 21.22 2.69 18.47
N GLU A 548 22.31 3.11 19.11
CA GLU A 548 23.68 2.88 18.60
C GLU A 548 23.99 1.38 18.44
N CYS A 549 23.64 0.55 19.44
CA CYS A 549 23.79 -0.91 19.34
C CYS A 549 22.93 -1.50 18.22
N CYS A 550 21.71 -0.99 18.02
CA CYS A 550 20.83 -1.38 16.92
C CYS A 550 21.41 -1.02 15.55
N VAL A 551 21.95 0.19 15.39
CA VAL A 551 22.63 0.61 14.16
C VAL A 551 23.86 -0.28 13.89
N ALA A 552 24.66 -0.58 14.92
CA ALA A 552 25.80 -1.49 14.79
C ALA A 552 25.37 -2.92 14.40
N ALA A 553 24.26 -3.43 14.94
CA ALA A 553 23.68 -4.71 14.52
C ALA A 553 23.24 -4.68 13.05
N HIS A 554 22.60 -3.59 12.63
CA HIS A 554 22.21 -3.41 11.23
C HIS A 554 23.41 -3.36 10.27
N GLN A 555 24.49 -2.69 10.66
CA GLN A 555 25.75 -2.69 9.89
C GLN A 555 26.36 -4.09 9.73
N ARG A 556 26.05 -5.03 10.64
CA ARG A 556 26.42 -6.45 10.51
C ARG A 556 25.43 -7.28 9.69
N GLY A 557 24.38 -6.69 9.14
CA GLY A 557 23.37 -7.34 8.30
C GLY A 557 22.03 -7.62 8.97
N ALA A 558 21.86 -7.29 10.26
CA ALA A 558 20.60 -7.54 10.95
C ALA A 558 19.50 -6.57 10.50
N LYS A 559 18.25 -7.02 10.52
CA LYS A 559 17.07 -6.13 10.39
C LYS A 559 16.58 -5.77 11.78
N VAL A 560 16.28 -4.50 12.02
CA VAL A 560 15.93 -4.02 13.37
C VAL A 560 14.54 -3.40 13.40
N VAL A 561 13.78 -3.75 14.43
CA VAL A 561 12.47 -3.20 14.76
C VAL A 561 12.48 -2.77 16.23
N ILE A 562 12.03 -1.55 16.51
CA ILE A 562 11.95 -0.99 17.85
C ILE A 562 10.54 -0.48 18.09
N SER A 563 9.93 -0.81 19.23
CA SER A 563 8.69 -0.18 19.67
C SER A 563 8.96 0.83 20.78
N ASN A 564 8.36 2.02 20.72
CA ASN A 564 8.53 3.05 21.73
C ASN A 564 7.32 4.01 21.78
N SER A 565 7.36 5.01 22.66
CA SER A 565 6.36 6.08 22.73
C SER A 565 6.49 7.07 21.57
N SER A 566 5.41 7.79 21.25
CA SER A 566 5.41 8.87 20.25
C SER A 566 5.96 10.20 20.75
N ALA A 567 6.78 10.20 21.81
CA ALA A 567 7.39 11.42 22.32
C ALA A 567 8.23 12.10 21.22
N PRO A 568 8.10 13.42 20.96
CA PRO A 568 8.81 14.09 19.88
C PRO A 568 10.33 13.88 19.90
N LYS A 569 10.91 13.88 21.11
CA LYS A 569 12.35 13.62 21.32
C LYS A 569 12.79 12.23 20.83
N VAL A 570 11.92 11.22 20.96
CA VAL A 570 12.21 9.84 20.51
C VAL A 570 12.11 9.75 18.99
N ILE A 571 11.10 10.37 18.38
CA ILE A 571 10.91 10.41 16.93
C ILE A 571 12.11 11.08 16.26
N GLU A 572 12.45 12.30 16.69
CA GLU A 572 13.57 13.07 16.15
C GLU A 572 14.89 12.28 16.29
N PHE A 573 15.10 11.66 17.46
CA PHE A 573 16.28 10.85 17.73
C PHE A 573 16.40 9.65 16.78
N TYR A 574 15.32 8.89 16.57
CA TYR A 574 15.33 7.74 15.68
C TYR A 574 15.47 8.13 14.20
N GLU A 575 14.86 9.23 13.77
CA GLU A 575 15.05 9.75 12.40
C GLU A 575 16.50 10.18 12.15
N GLN A 576 17.16 10.83 13.13
CA GLN A 576 18.59 11.18 13.04
C GLN A 576 19.51 9.96 12.89
N HIS A 577 19.08 8.79 13.38
CA HIS A 577 19.81 7.53 13.27
C HIS A 577 19.37 6.70 12.04
N GLY A 578 18.57 7.28 11.14
CA GLY A 578 18.16 6.66 9.88
C GLY A 578 17.04 5.62 10.01
N LEU A 579 16.36 5.54 11.16
CA LEU A 579 15.21 4.65 11.32
C LEU A 579 13.97 5.27 10.66
N LYS A 580 13.20 4.43 9.97
CA LYS A 580 11.89 4.80 9.42
C LYS A 580 10.81 4.65 10.49
N ILE A 581 10.03 5.72 10.68
CA ILE A 581 8.99 5.78 11.72
C ILE A 581 7.61 5.39 11.15
N HIS A 582 6.89 4.55 11.89
CA HIS A 582 5.52 4.14 11.62
C HIS A 582 4.66 4.43 12.85
N HIS A 583 3.61 5.24 12.69
CA HIS A 583 2.71 5.61 13.78
C HIS A 583 1.64 4.55 14.00
N VAL A 584 1.46 4.14 15.26
CA VAL A 584 0.49 3.11 15.64
C VAL A 584 -0.54 3.65 16.63
N SER A 585 -1.81 3.42 16.33
CA SER A 585 -2.92 3.81 17.20
C SER A 585 -3.10 2.77 18.32
N ALA A 586 -2.39 2.94 19.43
CA ALA A 586 -2.56 2.10 20.62
C ALA A 586 -3.72 2.62 21.50
N ARG A 587 -4.77 1.81 21.72
CA ARG A 587 -5.75 2.10 22.79
C ARG A 587 -5.13 1.75 24.15
N ARG A 588 -4.46 2.69 24.81
CA ARG A 588 -4.11 2.53 26.23
C ARG A 588 -5.30 2.91 27.11
N ALA A 589 -5.86 1.95 27.82
CA ALA A 589 -6.80 2.22 28.90
C ALA A 589 -6.02 2.56 30.17
N MET A 590 -5.58 3.81 30.32
CA MET A 590 -5.05 4.30 31.59
C MET A 590 -5.69 5.64 31.96
N SER A 591 -6.84 5.59 32.64
CA SER A 591 -7.33 6.64 33.55
C SER A 591 -8.64 6.15 34.19
N SER A 592 -8.74 6.21 35.53
CA SER A 592 -9.93 5.89 36.31
C SER A 592 -10.95 7.04 36.41
N LYS A 593 -10.81 8.10 35.59
CA LYS A 593 -11.75 9.23 35.55
C LYS A 593 -12.39 9.39 34.15
N PRO A 594 -13.73 9.40 34.04
CA PRO A 594 -14.43 9.64 32.77
C PRO A 594 -14.29 11.12 32.41
N GLY A 595 -13.24 11.48 31.66
CA GLY A 595 -13.02 12.86 31.19
C GLY A 595 -11.63 13.18 30.65
N THR A 596 -10.60 12.36 30.92
CA THR A 596 -9.20 12.63 30.52
C THR A 596 -8.59 11.52 29.66
N ARG A 597 -9.34 10.96 28.72
CA ARG A 597 -8.79 9.98 27.75
C ARG A 597 -8.04 10.72 26.64
N SER A 598 -6.76 10.99 26.81
CA SER A 598 -5.86 11.27 25.67
C SER A 598 -5.37 9.94 25.09
N ALA A 599 -5.53 9.77 23.77
CA ALA A 599 -4.97 8.62 23.07
C ALA A 599 -3.45 8.80 22.95
N ALA A 600 -2.69 8.14 23.82
CA ALA A 600 -1.24 8.03 23.63
C ALA A 600 -1.00 7.09 22.43
N SER A 601 -0.39 7.62 21.36
CA SER A 601 0.07 6.83 20.22
C SER A 601 1.42 6.20 20.54
N ASP A 602 1.64 4.96 20.09
CA ASP A 602 2.95 4.31 20.13
C ASP A 602 3.57 4.40 18.72
N ILE A 603 4.89 4.25 18.61
CA ILE A 603 5.59 4.17 17.33
C ILE A 603 6.27 2.81 17.16
N ILE A 604 6.42 2.41 15.90
CA ILE A 604 7.34 1.36 15.48
C ILE A 604 8.41 2.03 14.62
N ALA A 605 9.66 1.85 14.97
CA ALA A 605 10.82 2.33 14.21
C ALA A 605 11.53 1.12 13.57
N THR A 606 11.85 1.22 12.28
CA THR A 606 12.45 0.11 11.52
C THR A 606 13.75 0.53 10.83
N LEU A 607 14.73 -0.37 10.79
CA LEU A 607 16.00 -0.20 10.09
C LEU A 607 16.34 -1.47 9.29
N GLY A 608 16.50 -1.33 7.98
CA GLY A 608 16.77 -2.46 7.06
C GLY A 608 15.56 -3.36 6.78
N VAL A 609 14.33 -2.87 6.98
CA VAL A 609 13.06 -3.61 6.83
C VAL A 609 12.35 -3.25 5.53
#